data_AF-A0A8K0DUN4-F1
#
_entry.id   AF-A0A8K0DUN4-F1
#
_cell.length_a   1.000
_cell.length_b   1.000
_cell.length_c   1.000
_cell.angle_alpha   90.00
_cell.angle_beta   90.00
_cell.angle_gamma   90.00
#
_symmetry.space_group_name_H-M   'P 1'
#
loop_
_entity.id
_entity.type
_entity.pdbx_description
1 polymer ?
#
loop_
_entity_poly.entity_id
_entity_poly.type
_entity_poly.pdbx_seq_one_letter_code
_entity_poly.pdbx_strand_id
1 'polypeptide(L)'
;MQEYQTAPIPMEKTCKIFRRSIYTFLQNYHYFTTLPALLALPFSASILISQALIPSSSSSSSSSSSSSSLLLHTIYTRLQTLFDAAGFPPNSEFFTILNLKLSQTISSCIFTFPFTLAFLLISKAFVIQSLNNNNIQKKPFLSLSFFSNTISLYLPLLFTYLCNSILILSANATVFTLLFFAFNVFDGFGFYSPNTLLFLSAAGAVLYSIVLANSLIISNLALVLSGMDGSSSGGGGCMAILKACVLIRGRASTALSLALPVNFGFAAIEALFQYRIVRALHVNGRLGYSVVSEWVFIAYLYSILVVLDTIVSCMFFKSCKIGSWWMDQGEGVIANSCRSKFEDGHEVENCGSKSLKRLEEFA
;
A
#
# COMPACT_ATOMS: atom_id res chain seq x y z
N MET A 1 4.36 34.41 29.87
CA MET A 1 3.76 33.10 30.14
C MET A 1 3.71 32.38 28.80
N GLN A 2 4.56 31.38 28.60
CA GLN A 2 4.75 30.68 27.31
C GLN A 2 3.45 30.03 26.85
N GLU A 3 3.03 30.35 25.62
CA GLU A 3 2.06 29.53 24.88
C GLU A 3 2.65 28.15 24.66
N TYR A 4 2.02 27.15 25.28
CA TYR A 4 2.23 25.75 24.95
C TYR A 4 1.76 25.52 23.51
N GLN A 5 2.72 25.49 22.58
CA GLN A 5 2.53 25.04 21.21
C GLN A 5 2.09 23.57 21.26
N THR A 6 0.77 23.36 21.21
CA THR A 6 0.17 22.04 21.19
C THR A 6 0.57 21.38 19.88
N ALA A 7 1.37 20.32 19.94
CA ALA A 7 1.74 19.54 18.78
C ALA A 7 0.46 19.13 18.03
N PRO A 8 0.33 19.36 16.71
CA PRO A 8 -0.93 19.11 16.03
C PRO A 8 -1.27 17.63 16.12
N ILE A 9 -2.50 17.36 16.57
CA ILE A 9 -3.05 16.02 16.77
C ILE A 9 -2.83 15.21 15.48
N PRO A 10 -2.34 13.97 15.55
CA PRO A 10 -2.01 13.16 14.36
C PRO A 10 -3.12 13.12 13.30
N MET A 11 -4.38 13.15 13.75
CA MET A 11 -5.59 13.12 12.91
C MET A 11 -5.78 14.38 12.05
N GLU A 12 -5.41 15.56 12.56
CA GLU A 12 -5.53 16.82 11.81
C GLU A 12 -4.54 16.84 10.64
N LYS A 13 -3.34 16.28 10.84
CA LYS A 13 -2.33 16.11 9.80
C LYS A 13 -2.79 15.12 8.73
N THR A 14 -3.37 13.98 9.12
CA THR A 14 -3.97 13.00 8.19
C THR A 14 -5.02 13.66 7.29
N CYS A 15 -6.00 14.36 7.88
CA CYS A 15 -7.10 14.95 7.11
C CYS A 15 -6.59 16.00 6.11
N LYS A 16 -5.59 16.81 6.48
CA LYS A 16 -4.97 17.79 5.57
C LYS A 16 -4.28 17.10 4.39
N ILE A 17 -3.54 16.00 4.64
CA ILE A 17 -2.88 15.22 3.57
C ILE A 17 -3.94 14.63 2.65
N PHE A 18 -4.95 13.96 3.21
CA PHE A 18 -6.01 13.32 2.44
C PHE A 18 -6.79 14.33 1.57
N ARG A 19 -7.18 15.47 2.14
CA ARG A 19 -7.85 16.55 1.42
C ARG A 19 -6.98 17.08 0.27
N ARG A 20 -5.68 17.27 0.52
CA ARG A 20 -4.74 17.71 -0.51
C ARG A 20 -4.60 16.69 -1.64
N SER A 21 -4.57 15.39 -1.31
CA SER A 21 -4.53 14.31 -2.31
C SER A 21 -5.78 14.31 -3.20
N ILE A 22 -6.98 14.42 -2.61
CA ILE A 22 -8.24 14.53 -3.35
C ILE A 22 -8.22 15.78 -4.24
N TYR A 23 -7.81 16.92 -3.69
CA TYR A 23 -7.72 18.17 -4.45
C TYR A 23 -6.78 18.04 -5.65
N THR A 24 -5.59 17.44 -5.47
CA THR A 24 -4.63 17.21 -6.56
C THR A 24 -5.18 16.23 -7.62
N PHE A 25 -5.90 15.20 -7.20
CA PHE A 25 -6.58 14.27 -8.10
C PHE A 25 -7.66 15.00 -8.92
N LEU A 26 -8.54 15.76 -8.26
CA LEU A 26 -9.63 16.49 -8.93
C LEU A 26 -9.12 17.59 -9.85
N GLN A 27 -8.06 18.31 -9.47
CA GLN A 27 -7.45 19.36 -10.30
C GLN A 27 -6.94 18.81 -11.64
N ASN A 28 -6.49 17.56 -11.68
CA ASN A 28 -6.00 16.91 -12.89
C ASN A 28 -6.82 15.64 -13.18
N TYR A 29 -8.14 15.72 -13.00
CA TYR A 29 -9.04 14.57 -13.08
C TYR A 29 -8.85 13.80 -14.39
N HIS A 30 -9.00 14.47 -15.53
CA HIS A 30 -8.86 13.86 -16.85
C HIS A 30 -7.49 13.17 -17.05
N TYR A 31 -6.42 13.73 -16.49
CA TYR A 31 -5.10 13.14 -16.62
C TYR A 31 -5.00 11.80 -15.87
N PHE A 32 -5.51 11.76 -14.64
CA PHE A 32 -5.42 10.57 -13.78
C PHE A 32 -6.45 9.49 -14.11
N THR A 33 -7.62 9.87 -14.61
CA THR A 33 -8.71 8.93 -14.92
C THR A 33 -8.68 8.35 -16.32
N THR A 34 -7.93 8.96 -17.25
CA THR A 34 -7.85 8.46 -18.63
C THR A 34 -6.74 7.41 -18.77
N LEU A 35 -5.46 7.80 -18.73
CA LEU A 35 -4.37 6.87 -19.04
C LEU A 35 -3.97 5.99 -17.85
N PRO A 36 -3.73 6.50 -16.63
CA PRO A 36 -3.34 5.67 -15.50
C PRO A 36 -4.41 4.66 -15.09
N ALA A 37 -5.67 5.10 -15.05
CA ALA A 37 -6.78 4.21 -14.72
C ALA A 37 -7.03 3.17 -15.81
N LEU A 38 -6.92 3.53 -17.11
CA LEU A 38 -7.05 2.56 -18.19
C LEU A 38 -5.90 1.54 -18.19
N LEU A 39 -4.66 1.99 -17.88
CA LEU A 39 -3.52 1.11 -17.68
C LEU A 39 -3.73 0.17 -16.49
N ALA A 40 -4.37 0.61 -15.40
CA ALA A 40 -4.67 -0.22 -14.24
C ALA A 40 -5.90 -1.13 -14.43
N LEU A 41 -6.67 -0.97 -15.50
CA LEU A 41 -7.91 -1.71 -15.73
C LEU A 41 -7.71 -3.22 -15.84
N PRO A 42 -6.73 -3.75 -16.62
CA PRO A 42 -6.52 -5.20 -16.71
C PRO A 42 -6.16 -5.82 -15.36
N PHE A 43 -5.38 -5.12 -14.55
CA PHE A 43 -5.08 -5.53 -13.18
C PHE A 43 -6.36 -5.57 -12.31
N SER A 44 -7.14 -4.49 -12.33
CA SER A 44 -8.38 -4.39 -11.53
C SER A 44 -9.40 -5.46 -11.93
N ALA A 45 -9.57 -5.67 -13.23
CA ALA A 45 -10.39 -6.74 -13.79
C ALA A 45 -9.93 -8.12 -13.30
N SER A 46 -8.62 -8.39 -13.32
CA SER A 46 -8.06 -9.67 -12.85
C SER A 46 -8.29 -9.92 -11.36
N ILE A 47 -8.20 -8.90 -10.51
CA ILE A 47 -8.52 -9.01 -9.07
C ILE A 47 -9.99 -9.37 -8.87
N LEU A 48 -10.90 -8.62 -9.49
CA LEU A 48 -12.34 -8.86 -9.33
C LEU A 48 -12.72 -10.25 -9.87
N ILE A 49 -12.21 -10.64 -11.03
CA ILE A 49 -12.42 -11.97 -11.60
C ILE A 49 -11.85 -13.05 -10.67
N SER A 50 -10.66 -12.86 -10.11
CA SER A 50 -10.07 -13.80 -9.16
C SER A 50 -10.98 -14.04 -7.97
N GLN A 51 -11.69 -13.03 -7.48
CA GLN A 51 -12.62 -13.17 -6.36
C GLN A 51 -13.92 -13.87 -6.75
N ALA A 52 -14.36 -13.76 -8.01
CA ALA A 52 -15.49 -14.52 -8.53
C ALA A 52 -15.15 -16.00 -8.76
N LEU A 53 -13.91 -16.30 -9.17
CA LEU A 53 -13.44 -17.64 -9.52
C LEU A 53 -13.06 -18.51 -8.31
N ILE A 54 -12.89 -17.89 -7.14
CA ILE A 54 -12.52 -18.55 -5.89
C ILE A 54 -13.79 -18.69 -5.05
N PRO A 55 -14.46 -19.86 -5.04
CA PRO A 55 -15.70 -20.01 -4.29
C PRO A 55 -15.44 -19.79 -2.80
N SER A 56 -16.25 -18.91 -2.20
CA SER A 56 -16.49 -18.98 -0.76
C SER A 56 -17.25 -20.30 -0.54
N SER A 57 -16.62 -21.23 0.16
CA SER A 57 -17.12 -22.57 0.50
C SER A 57 -18.59 -22.57 0.92
N SER A 58 -19.53 -22.73 -0.01
CA SER A 58 -20.95 -23.09 0.22
C SER A 58 -21.77 -23.19 -1.08
N SER A 59 -21.36 -24.02 -2.03
CA SER A 59 -22.30 -24.67 -2.97
C SER A 59 -21.56 -25.67 -3.84
N SER A 60 -21.81 -26.94 -3.56
CA SER A 60 -21.58 -28.05 -4.48
C SER A 60 -22.33 -27.84 -5.80
N SER A 61 -21.77 -28.39 -6.87
CA SER A 61 -22.34 -28.58 -8.21
C SER A 61 -22.41 -27.37 -9.15
N SER A 62 -21.33 -27.14 -9.90
CA SER A 62 -21.41 -27.01 -11.37
C SER A 62 -20.01 -27.06 -11.98
N SER A 63 -19.75 -28.12 -12.72
CA SER A 63 -18.53 -28.46 -13.42
C SER A 63 -18.33 -27.60 -14.68
N SER A 64 -17.59 -26.49 -14.58
CA SER A 64 -16.90 -25.86 -15.74
C SER A 64 -15.99 -24.68 -15.36
N SER A 65 -15.04 -24.87 -14.44
CA SER A 65 -13.91 -23.94 -14.24
C SER A 65 -12.73 -24.67 -13.55
N SER A 66 -11.99 -25.42 -14.38
CA SER A 66 -11.19 -26.57 -13.97
C SER A 66 -9.73 -26.30 -13.59
N SER A 67 -9.23 -25.07 -13.56
CA SER A 67 -7.82 -24.78 -13.24
C SER A 67 -7.61 -23.98 -11.95
N SER A 68 -8.40 -22.94 -11.70
CA SER A 68 -8.32 -22.12 -10.48
C SER A 68 -8.77 -22.87 -9.21
N SER A 69 -9.80 -23.72 -9.35
CA SER A 69 -10.30 -24.57 -8.27
C SER A 69 -9.29 -25.64 -7.83
N LEU A 70 -8.57 -26.23 -8.79
CA LEU A 70 -7.52 -27.22 -8.52
C LEU A 70 -6.31 -26.62 -7.81
N LEU A 71 -5.90 -25.42 -8.23
CA LEU A 71 -4.78 -24.72 -7.61
C LEU A 71 -5.10 -24.34 -6.15
N LEU A 72 -6.30 -23.82 -5.89
CA LEU A 72 -6.76 -23.53 -4.54
C LEU A 72 -6.77 -24.79 -3.66
N HIS A 73 -7.39 -25.88 -4.14
CA HIS A 73 -7.48 -27.13 -3.39
C HIS A 73 -6.09 -27.71 -3.08
N THR A 74 -5.17 -27.65 -4.06
CA THR A 74 -3.79 -28.11 -3.87
C THR A 74 -3.04 -27.28 -2.83
N ILE A 75 -3.18 -25.95 -2.86
CA ILE A 75 -2.52 -25.09 -1.87
C ILE A 75 -3.12 -25.30 -0.47
N TYR A 76 -4.44 -25.38 -0.38
CA TYR A 76 -5.15 -25.62 0.88
C TYR A 76 -4.69 -26.92 1.55
N THR A 77 -4.65 -28.02 0.79
CA THR A 77 -4.21 -29.33 1.30
C THR A 77 -2.74 -29.32 1.72
N ARG A 78 -1.86 -28.66 0.96
CA ARG A 78 -0.43 -28.54 1.32
C ARG A 78 -0.22 -27.68 2.57
N LEU A 79 -0.90 -26.55 2.68
CA LEU A 79 -0.87 -25.72 3.88
C LEU A 79 -1.43 -26.44 5.10
N GLN A 80 -2.51 -27.22 4.92
CA GLN A 80 -3.07 -28.04 5.99
C GLN A 80 -2.04 -29.05 6.49
N THR A 81 -1.39 -29.79 5.59
CA THR A 81 -0.32 -30.74 5.99
C THR A 81 0.86 -30.06 6.67
N LEU A 82 1.20 -28.82 6.30
CA LEU A 82 2.25 -28.05 6.96
C LEU A 82 1.82 -27.60 8.36
N PHE A 83 0.57 -27.19 8.54
CA PHE A 83 0.05 -26.79 9.86
C PHE A 83 -0.08 -27.98 10.80
N ASP A 84 -0.54 -29.13 10.28
CA ASP A 84 -0.60 -30.38 11.04
C ASP A 84 0.81 -30.83 11.45
N ALA A 85 1.78 -30.78 10.54
CA ALA A 85 3.18 -31.10 10.83
C ALA A 85 3.85 -30.12 11.81
N ALA A 86 3.39 -28.86 11.83
CA ALA A 86 3.85 -27.85 12.78
C ALA A 86 3.21 -28.01 14.18
N GLY A 87 2.34 -29.00 14.38
CA GLY A 87 1.68 -29.21 15.67
C GLY A 87 0.65 -28.13 16.02
N PHE A 88 0.16 -27.38 15.01
CA PHE A 88 -0.94 -26.46 15.26
C PHE A 88 -2.22 -27.26 15.54
N PRO A 89 -3.09 -26.77 16.44
CA PRO A 89 -4.30 -27.48 16.82
C PRO A 89 -5.28 -27.58 15.63
N PRO A 90 -5.58 -28.78 15.13
CA PRO A 90 -6.42 -28.97 13.94
C PRO A 90 -7.88 -28.57 14.18
N ASN A 91 -8.30 -28.53 15.45
CA ASN A 91 -9.67 -28.19 15.86
C ASN A 91 -9.88 -26.67 16.05
N SER A 92 -8.86 -25.84 15.84
CA SER A 92 -9.01 -24.39 15.99
C SER A 92 -9.61 -23.78 14.72
N GLU A 93 -10.80 -23.18 14.86
CA GLU A 93 -11.50 -22.47 13.79
C GLU A 93 -10.62 -21.40 13.13
N PHE A 94 -9.76 -20.74 13.91
CA PHE A 94 -8.85 -19.72 13.40
C PHE A 94 -7.90 -20.27 12.34
N PHE A 95 -7.27 -21.42 12.57
CA PHE A 95 -6.31 -21.99 11.62
C PHE A 95 -7.00 -22.53 10.37
N THR A 96 -8.23 -23.04 10.49
CA THR A 96 -9.05 -23.43 9.33
C THR A 96 -9.39 -22.22 8.47
N ILE A 97 -9.89 -21.14 9.08
CA ILE A 97 -10.23 -19.90 8.38
C ILE A 97 -8.97 -19.26 7.80
N LEU A 98 -7.87 -19.24 8.54
CA LEU A 98 -6.59 -18.71 8.08
C LEU A 98 -6.06 -19.51 6.90
N ASN A 99 -6.07 -20.85 6.95
CA ASN A 99 -5.65 -21.69 5.84
C ASN A 99 -6.49 -21.42 4.58
N LEU A 100 -7.82 -21.32 4.74
CA LEU A 100 -8.71 -20.96 3.64
C LEU A 100 -8.35 -19.58 3.08
N LYS A 101 -8.25 -18.55 3.91
CA LYS A 101 -7.94 -17.18 3.46
C LYS A 101 -6.55 -17.07 2.83
N LEU A 102 -5.57 -17.78 3.36
CA LEU A 102 -4.20 -17.80 2.86
C LEU A 102 -4.13 -18.51 1.50
N SER A 103 -4.76 -19.69 1.36
CA SER A 103 -4.86 -20.40 0.08
C SER A 103 -5.60 -19.60 -0.99
N GLN A 104 -6.71 -18.94 -0.63
CA GLN A 104 -7.42 -18.00 -1.50
C GLN A 104 -6.52 -16.84 -1.93
N THR A 105 -5.78 -16.25 -0.99
CA THR A 105 -4.86 -15.12 -1.27
C THR A 105 -3.71 -15.56 -2.18
N ILE A 106 -3.02 -16.67 -1.90
CA ILE A 106 -1.92 -17.17 -2.76
C ILE A 106 -2.44 -17.48 -4.16
N SER A 107 -3.57 -18.19 -4.27
CA SER A 107 -4.18 -18.51 -5.56
C SER A 107 -4.51 -17.24 -6.35
N SER A 108 -5.08 -16.23 -5.68
CA SER A 108 -5.38 -14.93 -6.27
C SER A 108 -4.11 -14.19 -6.69
N CYS A 109 -3.07 -14.19 -5.86
CA CYS A 109 -1.78 -13.58 -6.16
C CYS A 109 -1.12 -14.21 -7.38
N ILE A 110 -1.11 -15.55 -7.50
CA ILE A 110 -0.55 -16.26 -8.67
C ILE A 110 -1.30 -15.86 -9.95
N PHE A 111 -2.63 -15.80 -9.87
CA PHE A 111 -3.47 -15.41 -11.01
C PHE A 111 -3.26 -13.94 -11.43
N THR A 112 -3.13 -13.04 -10.46
CA THR A 112 -3.01 -11.59 -10.71
C THR A 112 -1.57 -11.14 -10.98
N PHE A 113 -0.57 -11.95 -10.61
CA PHE A 113 0.87 -11.66 -10.73
C PHE A 113 1.31 -11.05 -12.07
N PRO A 114 1.00 -11.65 -13.25
CA PRO A 114 1.43 -11.08 -14.53
C PRO A 114 0.82 -9.69 -14.78
N PHE A 115 -0.44 -9.49 -14.37
CA PHE A 115 -1.12 -8.21 -14.51
C PHE A 115 -0.58 -7.16 -13.54
N THR A 116 -0.18 -7.57 -12.34
CA THR A 116 0.49 -6.67 -11.39
C THR A 116 1.80 -6.15 -11.95
N LEU A 117 2.64 -7.05 -12.47
CA LEU A 117 3.93 -6.67 -13.05
C LEU A 117 3.75 -5.77 -14.28
N ALA A 118 2.87 -6.13 -15.22
CA ALA A 118 2.70 -5.37 -16.45
C ALA A 118 1.90 -4.07 -16.25
N PHE A 119 0.68 -4.16 -15.72
CA PHE A 119 -0.29 -3.07 -15.79
C PHE A 119 -0.28 -2.17 -14.56
N LEU A 120 -0.22 -2.75 -13.35
CA LEU A 120 -0.22 -1.97 -12.12
C LEU A 120 1.08 -1.18 -11.95
N LEU A 121 2.25 -1.80 -12.15
CA LEU A 121 3.53 -1.10 -11.96
C LEU A 121 3.70 0.03 -12.96
N ILE A 122 3.29 -0.16 -14.23
CA ILE A 122 3.32 0.91 -15.24
C ILE A 122 2.36 2.05 -14.85
N SER A 123 1.14 1.73 -14.41
CA SER A 123 0.18 2.75 -13.93
C SER A 123 0.76 3.55 -12.74
N LYS A 124 1.31 2.87 -11.73
CA LYS A 124 1.95 3.54 -10.58
C LYS A 124 3.16 4.39 -11.00
N ALA A 125 4.01 3.89 -11.90
CA ALA A 125 5.14 4.65 -12.43
C ALA A 125 4.69 5.94 -13.12
N PHE A 126 3.61 5.87 -13.91
CA PHE A 126 3.07 7.05 -14.60
C PHE A 126 2.53 8.10 -13.62
N VAL A 127 1.79 7.69 -12.59
CA VAL A 127 1.28 8.59 -11.54
C VAL A 127 2.44 9.23 -10.78
N ILE A 128 3.44 8.44 -10.39
CA ILE A 128 4.61 8.93 -9.65
C ILE A 128 5.41 9.93 -10.49
N GLN A 129 5.66 9.62 -11.77
CA GLN A 129 6.37 10.51 -12.68
C GLN A 129 5.62 11.83 -12.89
N SER A 130 4.29 11.79 -13.00
CA SER A 130 3.46 12.99 -13.10
C SER A 130 3.57 13.87 -11.86
N LEU A 131 3.50 13.27 -10.67
CA LEU A 131 3.59 14.01 -9.42
C LEU A 131 5.01 14.51 -9.12
N ASN A 132 6.05 13.84 -9.64
CA ASN A 132 7.44 14.27 -9.47
C ASN A 132 7.77 15.47 -10.38
N ASN A 133 7.30 15.41 -11.64
CA ASN A 133 7.43 16.52 -12.56
C ASN A 133 6.38 17.59 -12.21
N ASN A 134 6.75 18.56 -11.36
CA ASN A 134 5.91 19.71 -10.95
C ASN A 134 5.32 20.56 -12.12
N ASN A 135 5.63 20.22 -13.38
CA ASN A 135 5.09 20.81 -14.61
C ASN A 135 4.09 19.86 -15.30
N ILE A 136 3.04 19.44 -14.59
CA ILE A 136 1.95 18.60 -15.10
C ILE A 136 1.33 19.18 -16.40
N GLN A 137 1.41 20.50 -16.60
CA GLN A 137 0.74 21.21 -17.69
C GLN A 137 1.58 21.46 -18.96
N LYS A 138 2.91 21.19 -18.97
CA LYS A 138 3.79 21.68 -20.06
C LYS A 138 4.28 20.64 -21.08
N LYS A 139 3.95 19.35 -20.92
CA LYS A 139 4.45 18.30 -21.83
C LYS A 139 3.31 17.50 -22.44
N PRO A 140 3.30 17.31 -23.78
CA PRO A 140 2.28 16.49 -24.43
C PRO A 140 2.37 15.04 -23.97
N PHE A 141 1.18 14.49 -23.70
CA PHE A 141 0.86 13.19 -23.08
C PHE A 141 1.54 11.96 -23.71
N LEU A 142 2.00 12.10 -24.96
CA LEU A 142 2.54 11.05 -25.82
C LEU A 142 3.99 11.29 -26.24
N SER A 143 4.69 12.23 -25.59
CA SER A 143 6.11 12.43 -25.89
C SER A 143 6.88 11.14 -25.60
N LEU A 144 7.64 10.66 -26.57
CA LEU A 144 8.56 9.52 -26.47
C LEU A 144 9.48 9.62 -25.23
N SER A 145 9.82 10.85 -24.84
CA SER A 145 10.60 11.15 -23.62
C SER A 145 9.88 10.76 -22.32
N PHE A 146 8.54 10.89 -22.27
CA PHE A 146 7.76 10.50 -21.09
C PHE A 146 7.78 8.99 -20.90
N PHE A 147 7.53 8.22 -21.97
CA PHE A 147 7.58 6.76 -21.96
C PHE A 147 8.96 6.21 -21.65
N SER A 148 10.02 6.77 -22.25
CA SER A 148 11.40 6.37 -21.96
C SER A 148 11.75 6.56 -20.48
N ASN A 149 11.26 7.65 -19.87
CA ASN A 149 11.49 7.94 -18.46
C ASN A 149 10.61 7.07 -17.54
N THR A 150 9.41 6.67 -17.99
CA THR A 150 8.56 5.69 -17.29
C THR A 150 9.19 4.30 -17.29
N ILE A 151 9.77 3.87 -18.42
CA ILE A 151 10.47 2.58 -18.55
C ILE A 151 11.72 2.56 -17.67
N SER A 152 12.44 3.69 -17.57
CA SER A 152 13.57 3.82 -16.65
C SER A 152 13.15 3.69 -15.19
N LEU A 153 11.97 4.17 -14.80
CA LEU A 153 11.39 4.00 -13.46
C LEU A 153 10.82 2.60 -13.22
N TYR A 154 10.40 1.90 -14.28
CA TYR A 154 9.81 0.57 -14.17
C TYR A 154 10.75 -0.46 -13.55
N LEU A 155 12.04 -0.48 -13.94
CA LEU A 155 13.00 -1.44 -13.40
C LEU A 155 13.24 -1.29 -11.88
N PRO A 156 13.51 -0.08 -11.35
CA PRO A 156 13.57 0.15 -9.90
C PRO A 156 12.27 -0.20 -9.17
N LEU A 157 11.11 0.12 -9.74
CA LEU A 157 9.82 -0.25 -9.16
C LEU A 157 9.62 -1.76 -9.13
N LEU A 158 9.99 -2.47 -10.20
CA LEU A 158 9.91 -3.92 -10.30
C LEU A 158 10.84 -4.60 -9.28
N PHE A 159 12.08 -4.13 -9.16
CA PHE A 159 13.00 -4.65 -8.14
C PHE A 159 12.46 -4.40 -6.72
N THR A 160 11.92 -3.22 -6.45
CA THR A 160 11.27 -2.90 -5.17
C THR A 160 10.04 -3.77 -4.90
N TYR A 161 9.23 -4.05 -5.93
CA TYR A 161 8.08 -4.93 -5.83
C TYR A 161 8.48 -6.38 -5.48
N LEU A 162 9.56 -6.89 -6.10
CA LEU A 162 10.10 -8.21 -5.74
C LEU A 162 10.63 -8.24 -4.30
N CYS A 163 11.38 -7.21 -3.89
CA CYS A 163 11.83 -7.09 -2.51
C CYS A 163 10.65 -6.99 -1.51
N ASN A 164 9.59 -6.28 -1.87
CA ASN A 164 8.37 -6.20 -1.07
C ASN A 164 7.68 -7.56 -0.94
N SER A 165 7.65 -8.34 -2.02
CA SER A 165 7.09 -9.70 -1.99
C SER A 165 7.88 -10.59 -1.03
N ILE A 166 9.23 -10.50 -1.05
CA ILE A 166 10.10 -11.21 -0.10
C ILE A 166 9.85 -10.72 1.33
N LEU A 167 9.69 -9.41 1.53
CA LEU A 167 9.38 -8.83 2.84
C LEU A 167 8.07 -9.37 3.40
N ILE A 168 6.99 -9.34 2.63
CA ILE A 168 5.67 -9.85 3.05
C ILE A 168 5.75 -11.36 3.33
N LEU A 169 6.47 -12.13 2.49
CA LEU A 169 6.68 -13.55 2.73
C LEU A 169 7.46 -13.80 4.02
N SER A 170 8.53 -13.05 4.27
CA SER A 170 9.31 -13.13 5.50
C SER A 170 8.49 -12.75 6.72
N ALA A 171 7.66 -11.71 6.64
CA ALA A 171 6.76 -11.30 7.71
C ALA A 171 5.76 -12.42 8.06
N ASN A 172 5.11 -13.02 7.06
CA ASN A 172 4.23 -14.18 7.27
C ASN A 172 4.99 -15.35 7.92
N ALA A 173 6.18 -15.68 7.41
CA ALA A 173 7.01 -16.75 7.97
C ALA A 173 7.37 -16.49 9.44
N THR A 174 7.78 -15.26 9.79
CA THR A 174 8.13 -14.90 11.17
C THR A 174 6.95 -15.00 12.13
N VAL A 175 5.74 -14.65 11.70
CA VAL A 175 4.56 -14.81 12.55
C VAL A 175 4.22 -16.28 12.72
N PHE A 176 4.30 -17.09 11.67
CA PHE A 176 4.07 -18.53 11.79
C PHE A 176 5.12 -19.22 12.65
N THR A 177 6.39 -18.84 12.58
CA THR A 177 7.42 -19.41 13.47
C THR A 177 7.23 -18.97 14.91
N LEU A 178 6.81 -17.73 15.16
CA LEU A 178 6.49 -17.24 16.51
C LEU A 178 5.29 -17.97 17.08
N LEU A 179 4.23 -18.16 16.29
CA LEU A 179 3.07 -18.95 16.68
C LEU A 179 3.47 -20.40 16.95
N PHE A 180 4.22 -21.03 16.05
CA PHE A 180 4.74 -22.37 16.24
C PHE A 180 5.46 -22.51 17.57
N PHE A 181 6.41 -21.60 17.85
CA PHE A 181 7.13 -21.60 19.12
C PHE A 181 6.20 -21.41 20.31
N ALA A 182 5.25 -20.48 20.24
CA ALA A 182 4.29 -20.25 21.31
C ALA A 182 3.44 -21.50 21.59
N PHE A 183 2.85 -22.12 20.57
CA PHE A 183 2.05 -23.34 20.74
C PHE A 183 2.87 -24.49 21.34
N ASN A 184 4.11 -24.71 20.86
CA ASN A 184 4.98 -25.77 21.40
C ASN A 184 5.41 -25.50 22.86
N VAL A 185 5.69 -24.26 23.22
CA VAL A 185 6.05 -23.90 24.60
C VAL A 185 4.86 -24.11 25.54
N PHE A 186 3.67 -23.67 25.14
CA PHE A 186 2.46 -23.88 25.95
C PHE A 186 2.09 -25.36 26.09
N ASP A 187 2.26 -26.15 25.02
CA ASP A 187 2.08 -27.60 25.06
C ASP A 187 3.11 -28.28 25.97
N GLY A 188 4.39 -27.91 25.87
CA GLY A 188 5.46 -28.42 26.72
C GLY A 188 5.30 -28.12 28.22
N PHE A 189 4.58 -27.05 28.57
CA PHE A 189 4.21 -26.74 29.96
C PHE A 189 2.89 -27.40 30.41
N GLY A 190 2.20 -28.13 29.53
CA GLY A 190 0.94 -28.81 29.84
C GLY A 190 -0.28 -27.89 29.95
N PHE A 191 -0.21 -26.66 29.42
CA PHE A 191 -1.32 -25.70 29.46
C PHE A 191 -2.35 -25.93 28.33
N TYR A 192 -2.73 -27.18 28.09
CA TYR A 192 -3.64 -27.59 27.02
C TYR A 192 -5.12 -27.45 27.41
N SER A 193 -5.52 -26.24 27.79
CA SER A 193 -6.93 -25.90 28.03
C SER A 193 -7.55 -25.30 26.76
N PRO A 194 -8.81 -25.59 26.42
CA PRO A 194 -9.47 -24.96 25.27
C PRO A 194 -9.48 -23.42 25.38
N ASN A 195 -9.58 -22.88 26.59
CA ASN A 195 -9.59 -21.42 26.80
C ASN A 195 -8.21 -20.78 26.53
N THR A 196 -7.11 -21.44 26.92
CA THR A 196 -5.75 -20.94 26.67
C THR A 196 -5.41 -21.01 25.18
N LEU A 197 -5.89 -22.06 24.50
CA LEU A 197 -5.74 -22.24 23.05
C LEU A 197 -6.48 -21.17 22.26
N LEU A 198 -7.73 -20.86 22.64
CA LEU A 198 -8.51 -19.77 22.05
C LEU A 198 -7.84 -18.41 22.30
N PHE A 199 -7.37 -18.16 23.52
CA PHE A 199 -6.66 -16.93 23.85
C PHE A 199 -5.39 -16.76 23.02
N LEU A 200 -4.56 -17.81 22.93
CA LEU A 200 -3.33 -17.79 22.14
C LEU A 200 -3.61 -17.60 20.65
N SER A 201 -4.66 -18.26 20.15
CA SER A 201 -5.11 -18.10 18.77
C SER A 201 -5.61 -16.68 18.47
N ALA A 202 -6.37 -16.08 19.40
CA ALA A 202 -6.85 -14.70 19.28
C ALA A 202 -5.69 -13.69 19.33
N ALA A 203 -4.75 -13.87 20.26
CA ALA A 203 -3.54 -13.06 20.32
C ALA A 203 -2.70 -13.19 19.04
N GLY A 204 -2.61 -14.41 18.50
CA GLY A 204 -1.98 -14.69 17.21
C GLY A 204 -2.64 -13.98 16.04
N ALA A 205 -3.98 -13.97 15.98
CA ALA A 205 -4.74 -13.24 14.97
C ALA A 205 -4.45 -11.74 15.01
N VAL A 206 -4.41 -11.16 16.21
CA VAL A 206 -4.10 -9.73 16.42
C VAL A 206 -2.66 -9.43 16.00
N LEU A 207 -1.69 -10.23 16.44
CA LEU A 207 -0.28 -10.06 16.04
C LEU A 207 -0.10 -10.18 14.53
N TYR A 208 -0.69 -11.19 13.91
CA TYR A 208 -0.67 -11.39 12.46
C TYR A 208 -1.21 -10.16 11.72
N SER A 209 -2.34 -9.63 12.18
CA SER A 209 -2.96 -8.44 11.59
C SER A 209 -2.07 -7.20 11.70
N ILE A 210 -1.45 -6.98 12.86
CA ILE A 210 -0.54 -5.84 13.09
C ILE A 210 0.70 -5.93 12.20
N VAL A 211 1.34 -7.10 12.16
CA VAL A 211 2.57 -7.33 11.37
C VAL A 211 2.28 -7.18 9.88
N LEU A 212 1.17 -7.76 9.41
CA LEU A 212 0.77 -7.69 8.02
C LEU A 212 0.40 -6.26 7.60
N ALA A 213 -0.38 -5.54 8.41
CA ALA A 213 -0.76 -4.16 8.11
C ALA A 213 0.46 -3.23 8.00
N ASN A 214 1.41 -3.34 8.94
CA ASN A 214 2.64 -2.56 8.90
C ASN A 214 3.50 -2.92 7.68
N SER A 215 3.63 -4.21 7.36
CA SER A 215 4.36 -4.67 6.17
C SER A 215 3.78 -4.09 4.89
N LEU A 216 2.45 -4.12 4.73
CA LEU A 216 1.77 -3.59 3.54
C LEU A 216 1.99 -2.08 3.37
N ILE A 217 1.93 -1.31 4.46
CA ILE A 217 2.15 0.14 4.40
C ILE A 217 3.60 0.46 4.06
N ILE A 218 4.55 -0.24 4.69
CA ILE A 218 5.98 -0.08 4.39
C ILE A 218 6.25 -0.44 2.91
N SER A 219 5.66 -1.52 2.41
CA SER A 219 5.80 -1.93 1.00
C SER A 219 5.23 -0.91 0.02
N ASN A 220 4.02 -0.38 0.27
CA ASN A 220 3.42 0.65 -0.57
C ASN A 220 4.24 1.94 -0.56
N LEU A 221 4.76 2.34 0.61
CA LEU A 221 5.62 3.51 0.74
C LEU A 221 6.98 3.30 0.04
N ALA A 222 7.58 2.12 0.16
CA ALA A 222 8.84 1.76 -0.49
C ALA A 222 8.73 1.83 -2.02
N LEU A 223 7.61 1.38 -2.59
CA LEU A 223 7.34 1.52 -4.03
C LEU A 223 7.32 2.97 -4.48
N VAL A 224 6.64 3.84 -3.72
CA VAL A 224 6.59 5.28 -4.01
C VAL A 224 7.96 5.93 -3.86
N LEU A 225 8.70 5.59 -2.80
CA LEU A 225 10.08 6.05 -2.57
C LEU A 225 10.98 5.70 -3.76
N SER A 226 10.93 4.46 -4.24
CA SER A 226 11.73 4.01 -5.37
C SER A 226 11.42 4.78 -6.66
N GLY A 227 10.20 5.30 -6.83
CA GLY A 227 9.83 6.09 -8.01
C GLY A 227 10.05 7.60 -7.86
N MET A 228 10.01 8.12 -6.62
CA MET A 228 10.11 9.56 -6.35
C MET A 228 11.54 10.03 -6.10
N ASP A 229 12.42 9.20 -5.54
CA ASP A 229 13.84 9.51 -5.33
C ASP A 229 14.67 9.30 -6.62
N GLY A 230 14.21 9.87 -7.74
CA GLY A 230 14.96 9.90 -8.98
C GLY A 230 16.24 10.72 -8.83
N SER A 231 17.38 10.10 -9.13
CA SER A 231 18.61 10.75 -9.65
C SER A 231 19.83 10.98 -8.75
N SER A 232 19.95 10.51 -7.49
CA SER A 232 21.22 10.73 -6.75
C SER A 232 21.91 9.55 -6.07
N SER A 233 21.32 8.35 -6.03
CA SER A 233 22.03 7.11 -5.68
C SER A 233 21.08 5.93 -5.87
N GLY A 234 21.54 4.81 -6.41
CA GLY A 234 20.75 3.64 -6.84
C GLY A 234 19.85 3.01 -5.76
N GLY A 235 18.72 3.66 -5.46
CA GLY A 235 17.88 3.39 -4.30
C GLY A 235 16.58 2.66 -4.60
N GLY A 236 16.57 1.73 -5.55
CA GLY A 236 15.49 0.75 -5.72
C GLY A 236 15.74 -0.51 -4.87
N GLY A 237 14.70 -1.29 -4.59
CA GLY A 237 14.82 -2.57 -3.88
C GLY A 237 14.85 -2.45 -2.36
N CYS A 238 15.70 -3.27 -1.72
CA CYS A 238 15.81 -3.32 -0.25
C CYS A 238 16.18 -1.96 0.37
N MET A 239 16.94 -1.11 -0.33
CA MET A 239 17.29 0.22 0.17
C MET A 239 16.06 1.14 0.26
N ALA A 240 15.12 1.04 -0.69
CA ALA A 240 13.86 1.78 -0.65
C ALA A 240 13.01 1.34 0.56
N ILE A 241 13.02 0.04 0.87
CA ILE A 241 12.34 -0.54 2.03
C ILE A 241 12.96 -0.01 3.33
N LEU A 242 14.29 -0.02 3.47
CA LEU A 242 14.95 0.51 4.66
C LEU A 242 14.65 1.99 4.86
N LYS A 243 14.69 2.79 3.78
CA LYS A 243 14.26 4.19 3.81
C LYS A 243 12.79 4.34 4.23
N ALA A 244 11.90 3.48 3.73
CA ALA A 244 10.50 3.46 4.13
C ALA A 244 10.33 3.16 5.62
N CYS A 245 11.07 2.18 6.15
CA CYS A 245 11.08 1.84 7.58
C CYS A 245 11.55 3.01 8.45
N VAL A 246 12.59 3.73 8.03
CA VAL A 246 13.07 4.91 8.75
C VAL A 246 12.03 6.03 8.69
N LEU A 247 11.44 6.27 7.52
CA LEU A 247 10.49 7.35 7.30
C LEU A 247 9.16 7.14 8.06
N ILE A 248 8.72 5.88 8.21
CA ILE A 248 7.49 5.55 8.93
C ILE A 248 7.69 5.51 10.46
N ARG A 249 8.93 5.47 10.95
CA ARG A 249 9.24 5.43 12.38
C ARG A 249 8.69 6.68 13.06
N GLY A 250 7.74 6.49 13.99
CA GLY A 250 7.03 7.58 14.68
C GLY A 250 5.85 8.18 13.91
N ARG A 251 5.54 7.71 12.70
CA ARG A 251 4.39 8.16 11.88
C ARG A 251 3.49 7.01 11.39
N ALA A 252 3.68 5.81 11.92
CA ALA A 252 2.91 4.62 11.57
C ALA A 252 1.41 4.81 11.75
N SER A 253 0.96 5.46 12.84
CA SER A 253 -0.46 5.73 13.08
C SER A 253 -1.08 6.66 12.02
N THR A 254 -0.34 7.68 11.58
CA THR A 254 -0.77 8.57 10.48
C THR A 254 -0.83 7.82 9.15
N ALA A 255 0.17 6.97 8.87
CA ALA A 255 0.20 6.15 7.65
C ALA A 255 -0.96 5.15 7.60
N LEU A 256 -1.22 4.45 8.72
CA LEU A 256 -2.37 3.56 8.91
C LEU A 256 -3.68 4.33 8.70
N SER A 257 -3.83 5.49 9.34
CA SER A 257 -5.02 6.33 9.22
C SER A 257 -5.28 6.83 7.79
N LEU A 258 -4.24 7.05 6.98
CA LEU A 258 -4.39 7.38 5.55
C LEU A 258 -4.74 6.17 4.68
N ALA A 259 -4.21 4.99 5.00
CA ALA A 259 -4.48 3.77 4.25
C ALA A 259 -5.90 3.22 4.52
N LEU A 260 -6.44 3.43 5.73
CA LEU A 260 -7.74 2.90 6.15
C LEU A 260 -8.91 3.29 5.23
N PRO A 261 -9.17 4.59 4.92
CA PRO A 261 -10.27 4.97 4.04
C PRO A 261 -10.15 4.41 2.62
N VAL A 262 -8.92 4.34 2.10
CA VAL A 262 -8.65 3.83 0.75
C VAL A 262 -8.89 2.32 0.69
N ASN A 263 -8.42 1.57 1.70
CA ASN A 263 -8.67 0.13 1.83
C ASN A 263 -10.15 -0.19 2.03
N PHE A 264 -10.86 0.64 2.80
CA PHE A 264 -12.32 0.54 2.92
C PHE A 264 -13.02 0.77 1.57
N GLY A 265 -12.52 1.71 0.77
CA GLY A 265 -12.97 1.94 -0.61
C GLY A 265 -12.78 0.70 -1.49
N PHE A 266 -11.63 0.04 -1.44
CA PHE A 266 -11.40 -1.22 -2.17
C PHE A 266 -12.41 -2.29 -1.74
N ALA A 267 -12.56 -2.52 -0.43
CA ALA A 267 -13.51 -3.51 0.09
C ALA A 267 -14.96 -3.21 -0.31
N ALA A 268 -15.35 -1.93 -0.37
CA ALA A 268 -16.68 -1.52 -0.80
C ALA A 268 -16.93 -1.84 -2.29
N ILE A 269 -15.93 -1.62 -3.15
CA ILE A 269 -16.03 -1.94 -4.58
C ILE A 269 -16.06 -3.47 -4.79
N GLU A 270 -15.24 -4.22 -4.06
CA GLU A 270 -15.25 -5.68 -4.08
C GLU A 270 -16.61 -6.24 -3.63
N ALA A 271 -17.17 -5.71 -2.54
CA ALA A 271 -18.51 -6.08 -2.07
C ALA A 271 -19.59 -5.73 -3.10
N LEU A 272 -19.48 -4.58 -3.78
CA LEU A 272 -20.39 -4.17 -4.84
C LEU A 272 -20.30 -5.12 -6.05
N PHE A 273 -19.09 -5.52 -6.42
CA PHE A 273 -18.86 -6.53 -7.46
C PHE A 273 -19.52 -7.87 -7.12
N GLN A 274 -19.31 -8.36 -5.90
CA GLN A 274 -19.94 -9.60 -5.43
C GLN A 274 -21.48 -9.49 -5.45
N TYR A 275 -22.02 -8.39 -4.93
CA TYR A 275 -23.46 -8.17 -4.86
C TYR A 275 -24.12 -8.03 -6.23
N ARG A 276 -23.50 -7.31 -7.17
CA ARG A 276 -24.08 -7.04 -8.50
C ARG A 276 -23.78 -8.17 -9.48
N ILE A 277 -22.51 -8.50 -9.67
CA ILE A 277 -22.07 -9.36 -10.78
C ILE A 277 -22.16 -10.84 -10.40
N VAL A 278 -21.60 -11.22 -9.25
CA VAL A 278 -21.57 -12.63 -8.83
C VAL A 278 -22.98 -13.14 -8.53
N ARG A 279 -23.82 -12.32 -7.89
CA ARG A 279 -25.24 -12.64 -7.69
C ARG A 279 -26.01 -12.75 -9.02
N ALA A 280 -25.82 -11.81 -9.96
CA ALA A 280 -26.52 -11.85 -11.24
C ALA A 280 -26.12 -13.07 -12.08
N LEU A 281 -24.85 -13.48 -12.01
CA LEU A 281 -24.37 -14.69 -12.67
C LEU A 281 -25.02 -15.95 -12.10
N HIS A 282 -25.15 -16.03 -10.76
CA HIS A 282 -25.77 -17.18 -10.09
C HIS A 282 -27.28 -17.29 -10.35
N VAL A 283 -27.99 -16.16 -10.40
CA VAL A 283 -29.45 -16.14 -10.58
C VAL A 283 -29.86 -16.27 -12.05
N ASN A 284 -29.15 -15.62 -12.97
CA ASN A 284 -29.60 -15.47 -14.35
C ASN A 284 -28.94 -16.47 -15.32
N GLY A 285 -27.85 -17.14 -14.91
CA GLY A 285 -27.11 -18.13 -15.70
C GLY A 285 -26.53 -17.62 -17.03
N ARG A 286 -26.75 -16.35 -17.39
CA ARG A 286 -26.39 -15.74 -18.67
C ARG A 286 -25.81 -14.35 -18.46
N LEU A 287 -24.62 -14.12 -19.01
CA LEU A 287 -23.99 -12.81 -19.11
C LEU A 287 -24.73 -11.98 -20.15
N GLY A 288 -25.69 -11.17 -19.71
CA GLY A 288 -26.27 -10.12 -20.55
C GLY A 288 -25.27 -8.99 -20.79
N TYR A 289 -25.41 -8.28 -21.91
CA TYR A 289 -24.59 -7.10 -22.24
C TYR A 289 -24.57 -6.06 -21.11
N SER A 290 -25.72 -5.84 -20.44
CA SER A 290 -25.86 -4.94 -19.28
C SER A 290 -24.93 -5.34 -18.12
N VAL A 291 -24.81 -6.64 -17.84
CA VAL A 291 -23.96 -7.16 -16.75
C VAL A 291 -22.48 -6.99 -17.09
N VAL A 292 -22.11 -7.17 -18.36
CA VAL A 292 -20.74 -6.95 -18.83
C VAL A 292 -20.37 -5.47 -18.71
N SER A 293 -21.26 -4.55 -19.11
CA SER A 293 -21.01 -3.11 -18.95
C SER A 293 -20.91 -2.69 -17.49
N GLU A 294 -21.74 -3.26 -16.61
CA GLU A 294 -21.65 -3.03 -15.17
C GLU A 294 -20.31 -3.54 -14.61
N TRP A 295 -19.85 -4.71 -15.04
CA TRP A 295 -18.56 -5.25 -14.62
C TRP A 295 -17.40 -4.35 -15.01
N VAL A 296 -17.35 -3.90 -16.28
CA VAL A 296 -16.31 -2.99 -16.76
C VAL A 296 -16.31 -1.68 -15.98
N PHE A 297 -17.50 -1.14 -15.67
CA PHE A 297 -17.63 0.06 -14.85
C PHE A 297 -17.08 -0.13 -13.44
N ILE A 298 -17.38 -1.26 -12.78
CA ILE A 298 -16.88 -1.58 -11.45
C ILE A 298 -15.35 -1.75 -11.46
N ALA A 299 -14.80 -2.44 -12.47
CA ALA A 299 -13.36 -2.57 -12.66
C ALA A 299 -12.68 -1.21 -12.89
N TYR A 300 -13.35 -0.30 -13.60
CA TYR A 300 -12.86 1.07 -13.80
C TYR A 300 -12.86 1.88 -12.50
N LEU A 301 -13.91 1.78 -11.68
CA LEU A 301 -13.94 2.41 -10.34
C LEU A 301 -12.80 1.89 -9.45
N TYR A 302 -12.54 0.58 -9.49
CA TYR A 302 -11.40 -0.01 -8.78
C TYR A 302 -10.08 0.57 -9.27
N SER A 303 -9.93 0.74 -10.59
CA SER A 303 -8.73 1.34 -11.20
C SER A 303 -8.51 2.79 -10.76
N ILE A 304 -9.57 3.58 -10.67
CA ILE A 304 -9.49 4.95 -10.14
C ILE A 304 -9.01 4.94 -8.69
N LEU A 305 -9.50 4.02 -7.85
CA LEU A 305 -9.02 3.90 -6.47
C LEU A 305 -7.55 3.49 -6.40
N VAL A 306 -7.05 2.63 -7.29
CA VAL A 306 -5.60 2.29 -7.37
C VAL A 306 -4.76 3.54 -7.68
N VAL A 307 -5.23 4.38 -8.59
CA VAL A 307 -4.56 5.65 -8.91
C VAL A 307 -4.61 6.60 -7.72
N LEU A 308 -5.76 6.73 -7.06
CA LEU A 308 -5.94 7.57 -5.87
C LEU A 308 -5.06 7.11 -4.70
N ASP A 309 -4.98 5.81 -4.44
CA ASP A 309 -4.07 5.19 -3.45
C ASP A 309 -2.62 5.62 -3.69
N THR A 310 -2.20 5.58 -4.95
CA THR A 310 -0.84 5.97 -5.36
C THR A 310 -0.60 7.47 -5.13
N ILE A 311 -1.57 8.32 -5.45
CA ILE A 311 -1.50 9.76 -5.19
C ILE A 311 -1.43 10.04 -3.68
N VAL A 312 -2.28 9.39 -2.88
CA VAL A 312 -2.28 9.54 -1.42
C VAL A 312 -0.92 9.15 -0.83
N SER A 313 -0.34 8.04 -1.29
CA SER A 313 0.98 7.57 -0.87
C SER A 313 2.10 8.53 -1.27
N CYS A 314 2.04 9.12 -2.48
CA CYS A 314 2.98 10.15 -2.93
C CYS A 314 2.90 11.42 -2.09
N MET A 315 1.68 11.88 -1.77
CA MET A 315 1.47 13.08 -0.96
C MET A 315 1.88 12.86 0.49
N PHE A 316 1.64 11.67 1.03
CA PHE A 316 2.16 11.27 2.34
C PHE A 316 3.70 11.32 2.35
N PHE A 317 4.36 10.75 1.34
CA PHE A 317 5.81 10.85 1.19
C PHE A 317 6.31 12.30 1.13
N LYS A 318 5.70 13.16 0.30
CA LYS A 318 6.08 14.58 0.21
C LYS A 318 5.95 15.30 1.56
N SER A 319 4.84 15.08 2.26
CA SER A 319 4.62 15.61 3.61
C SER A 319 5.67 15.10 4.59
N CYS A 320 6.08 13.85 4.46
CA CYS A 320 7.09 13.27 5.33
C CYS A 320 8.49 13.86 5.11
N LYS A 321 8.87 14.07 3.85
CA LYS A 321 10.12 14.73 3.45
C LYS A 321 10.14 16.17 3.93
N ILE A 322 9.07 16.95 3.74
CA ILE A 322 9.01 18.32 4.24
C ILE A 322 9.27 18.36 5.74
N GLY A 323 8.63 17.48 6.51
CA GLY A 323 8.84 17.40 7.96
C GLY A 323 10.27 17.03 8.41
N SER A 324 11.08 16.34 7.58
CA SER A 324 12.49 16.06 7.93
C SER A 324 13.38 17.28 7.66
N TRP A 325 13.10 18.08 6.63
CA TRP A 325 13.85 19.31 6.34
C TRP A 325 13.72 20.35 7.45
N TRP A 326 12.55 20.46 8.08
CA TRP A 326 12.36 21.35 9.24
C TRP A 326 13.18 20.91 10.48
N MET A 327 13.48 19.61 10.60
CA MET A 327 14.31 19.10 11.69
C MET A 327 15.80 19.34 11.41
N ASP A 328 16.27 19.07 10.18
CA ASP A 328 17.67 19.34 9.79
C ASP A 328 17.99 20.84 9.75
N GLN A 329 17.04 21.69 9.38
CA GLN A 329 17.24 23.15 9.34
C GLN A 329 17.21 23.76 10.76
N GLY A 330 16.54 23.11 11.72
CA GLY A 330 16.60 23.48 13.14
C GLY A 330 17.96 23.18 13.79
N GLU A 331 18.61 22.09 13.40
CA GLU A 331 19.96 21.74 13.89
C GLU A 331 21.07 22.50 13.14
N GLY A 332 20.92 22.75 11.84
CA GLY A 332 21.90 23.52 11.05
C GLY A 332 21.96 25.01 11.39
N VAL A 333 20.83 25.61 11.79
CA VAL A 333 20.81 27.02 12.24
C VAL A 333 21.40 27.18 13.64
N ILE A 334 21.21 26.20 14.53
CA ILE A 334 21.83 26.23 15.87
C ILE A 334 23.33 25.91 15.79
N ALA A 335 23.76 24.97 14.93
CA ALA A 335 25.17 24.65 14.74
C ALA A 335 25.95 25.81 14.08
N ASN A 336 25.37 26.50 13.10
CA ASN A 336 26.02 27.67 12.48
C ASN A 336 25.94 28.93 13.36
N SER A 337 24.90 29.08 14.17
CA SER A 337 24.80 30.18 15.14
C SER A 337 25.71 30.00 16.36
N CYS A 338 26.08 28.76 16.72
CA CYS A 338 27.07 28.50 17.77
C CYS A 338 28.51 28.57 17.25
N ARG A 339 28.76 28.27 15.97
CA ARG A 339 30.11 28.39 15.38
C ARG A 339 30.49 29.83 15.03
N SER A 340 29.54 30.65 14.58
CA SER A 340 29.73 32.08 14.31
C SER A 340 29.93 32.96 15.56
N LYS A 341 29.77 32.41 16.78
CA LYS A 341 29.94 33.16 18.04
C LYS A 341 31.30 32.94 18.72
N PHE A 342 32.19 32.14 18.12
CA PHE A 342 33.53 31.85 18.66
C PHE A 342 34.68 32.33 17.77
N GLU A 343 34.39 32.75 16.54
CA GLU A 343 35.35 33.38 15.64
C GLU A 343 34.75 34.72 15.20
N ASP A 344 35.54 35.78 15.33
CA ASP A 344 35.26 37.18 14.94
C ASP A 344 34.61 38.08 16.00
N GLY A 345 35.44 38.45 16.98
CA GLY A 345 35.36 39.77 17.58
C GLY A 345 36.01 40.81 16.67
N HIS A 346 35.25 41.41 15.76
CA HIS A 346 35.46 42.79 15.29
C HIS A 346 34.26 43.28 14.45
N GLU A 347 33.89 44.54 14.67
CA GLU A 347 32.80 45.26 14.02
C GLU A 347 32.97 45.44 12.50
N VAL A 348 31.87 45.49 11.74
CA VAL A 348 31.44 46.62 10.86
C VAL A 348 30.36 46.17 9.83
N GLU A 349 29.26 46.93 9.81
CA GLU A 349 28.28 47.23 8.73
C GLU A 349 27.65 46.17 7.80
N ASN A 350 26.33 46.03 8.00
CA ASN A 350 25.24 46.34 7.05
C ASN A 350 25.15 45.56 5.70
N CYS A 351 24.21 44.61 5.63
CA CYS A 351 23.26 44.55 4.52
C CYS A 351 21.97 43.81 4.92
N GLY A 352 21.06 44.55 5.56
CA GLY A 352 19.65 44.22 5.55
C GLY A 352 18.98 44.60 4.22
N SER A 353 17.75 44.11 4.03
CA SER A 353 16.74 44.67 3.12
C SER A 353 16.64 44.08 1.71
N LYS A 354 16.24 42.79 1.57
CA LYS A 354 15.53 42.32 0.36
C LYS A 354 14.32 41.38 0.57
N SER A 355 14.07 40.86 1.76
CA SER A 355 13.04 39.81 1.92
C SER A 355 11.69 40.27 2.48
N LEU A 356 11.52 41.55 2.84
CA LEU A 356 10.33 42.03 3.57
C LEU A 356 9.42 42.99 2.78
N LYS A 357 9.58 43.08 1.44
CA LYS A 357 8.75 43.94 0.58
C LYS A 357 7.83 43.22 -0.41
N ARG A 358 7.68 41.89 -0.33
CA ARG A 358 6.89 41.13 -1.32
C ARG A 358 5.64 40.42 -0.78
N LEU A 359 5.15 40.83 0.39
CA LEU A 359 3.99 40.21 1.05
C LEU A 359 2.83 41.18 1.38
N GLU A 360 2.88 42.43 0.90
CA GLU A 360 1.75 43.38 1.01
C GLU A 360 1.06 43.71 -0.32
N GLU A 361 1.52 43.18 -1.45
CA GLU A 361 0.77 43.22 -2.71
C GLU A 361 0.31 41.81 -3.04
N PHE A 362 -0.85 41.42 -2.51
CA PHE A 362 -1.88 40.55 -3.11
C PHE A 362 -2.95 40.35 -2.04
N ALA A 363 -3.82 41.37 -1.91
CA ALA A 363 -5.13 41.26 -1.29
C ALA A 363 -6.02 40.29 -2.06
#